data_AF-A0A845DXZ7-F1
#
_entry.id   AF-A0A845DXZ7-F1
#
_cell.length_a   1.000
_cell.length_b   1.000
_cell.length_c   1.000
_cell.angle_alpha   90.00
_cell.angle_beta   90.00
_cell.angle_gamma   90.00
#
_symmetry.space_group_name_H-M   'P 1'
#
loop_
_entity.id
_entity.type
_entity.pdbx_description
1 polymer ?
#
loop_
_entity_poly.entity_id
_entity_poly.type
_entity_poly.pdbx_seq_one_letter_code
_entity_poly.pdbx_strand_id
1 'polypeptide(L)' 'MDMFRTGDRIEVFSAGRSIGTGVFIQFSSDNEDLNLHNDFLLWVEDKDQSAHMTDMSSINIRKIT' A
#
# COMPACT_ATOMS: atom_id res chain seq x y z
N MET A 1 9.32 -8.23 12.69
CA MET A 1 8.28 -7.99 11.68
C MET A 1 9.01 -7.52 10.44
N ASP A 2 8.88 -8.23 9.32
CA ASP A 2 9.44 -7.73 8.07
C ASP A 2 8.69 -6.46 7.67
N MET A 3 9.41 -5.37 7.55
CA MET A 3 8.88 -4.08 7.13
C MET A 3 8.61 -4.13 5.62
N PHE A 4 7.43 -3.70 5.18
CA PHE A 4 7.11 -3.57 3.76
C PHE A 4 8.10 -2.60 3.09
N ARG A 5 8.52 -2.93 1.88
CA ARG A 5 9.40 -2.09 1.06
C ARG A 5 8.73 -1.79 -0.27
N THR A 6 8.98 -0.61 -0.82
CA THR A 6 8.56 -0.28 -2.19
C THR A 6 9.04 -1.36 -3.16
N GLY A 7 8.11 -1.91 -3.95
CA GLY A 7 8.35 -3.06 -4.82
C GLY A 7 7.88 -4.40 -4.27
N ASP A 8 7.55 -4.50 -2.98
CA ASP A 8 6.99 -5.73 -2.40
C ASP A 8 5.62 -6.04 -3.02
N ARG A 9 5.38 -7.32 -3.32
CA ARG A 9 4.07 -7.78 -3.78
C ARG A 9 3.15 -8.02 -2.58
N ILE A 10 1.98 -7.40 -2.61
CA ILE A 10 1.02 -7.38 -1.51
C ILE A 10 -0.37 -7.79 -1.98
N GLU A 11 -1.13 -8.38 -1.06
CA GLU A 11 -2.57 -8.51 -1.18
C GLU A 11 -3.23 -7.47 -0.27
N VAL A 12 -4.23 -6.76 -0.80
CA VAL A 12 -4.95 -5.70 -0.10
C VAL A 12 -6.33 -6.19 0.29
N PHE A 13 -6.71 -5.95 1.54
CA PHE A 13 -7.99 -6.34 2.12
C PHE A 13 -8.75 -5.12 2.64
N SER A 14 -10.05 -5.08 2.42
CA SER A 14 -10.96 -4.12 3.06
C SER A 14 -12.14 -4.87 3.67
N ALA A 15 -12.51 -4.53 4.91
CA ALA A 15 -13.55 -5.23 5.68
C ALA A 15 -13.40 -6.77 5.68
N GLY A 16 -12.16 -7.27 5.72
CA GLY A 16 -11.84 -8.70 5.71
C GLY A 16 -11.94 -9.41 4.35
N ARG A 17 -12.22 -8.68 3.26
CA ARG A 17 -12.28 -9.23 1.90
C ARG A 17 -11.09 -8.75 1.08
N SER A 18 -10.49 -9.65 0.30
CA SER A 18 -9.47 -9.30 -0.68
C SER A 18 -10.08 -8.38 -1.74
N ILE A 19 -9.47 -7.22 -1.95
CA ILE A 19 -9.90 -6.23 -2.96
C ILE A 19 -8.92 -6.15 -4.12
N GLY A 20 -7.74 -6.75 -4.00
CA GLY A 20 -6.75 -6.72 -5.06
C GLY A 20 -5.37 -7.23 -4.65
N THR A 21 -4.53 -7.45 -5.67
CA THR A 21 -3.13 -7.83 -5.50
C THR A 21 -2.28 -6.89 -6.33
N GLY A 22 -1.14 -6.46 -5.78
CA GLY A 22 -0.31 -5.50 -6.50
C GLY A 22 1.02 -5.23 -5.86
N VAL A 23 1.63 -4.13 -6.31
CA VAL A 23 2.95 -3.69 -5.83
C VAL A 23 2.79 -2.56 -4.82
N PHE A 24 3.38 -2.73 -3.64
CA PHE A 24 3.44 -1.71 -2.60
C PHE A 24 4.33 -0.55 -3.05
N ILE A 25 3.82 0.68 -2.97
CA ILE A 25 4.57 1.91 -3.24
C ILE A 25 4.38 2.86 -2.05
N GLN A 26 5.42 3.00 -1.25
CA GLN A 26 5.46 4.04 -0.22
C GLN A 26 6.23 5.24 -0.76
N PHE A 27 5.57 6.39 -0.75
CA PHE A 27 6.28 7.66 -0.91
C PHE A 27 7.04 7.93 0.38
N SER A 28 8.37 7.83 0.33
CA SER A 28 9.26 8.32 1.37
C SER A 28 9.24 9.85 1.31
N SER A 29 8.22 10.45 1.92
CA SER A 29 8.23 11.87 2.23
C SER A 29 8.51 12.01 3.73
N ASP A 30 9.76 11.72 4.12
CA ASP A 30 10.36 12.40 5.28
C ASP A 30 10.65 13.87 4.87
N ASN A 31 9.63 14.58 4.37
CA ASN A 31 9.62 16.03 4.45
C ASN A 31 9.12 16.34 5.84
N GLU A 32 10.05 16.38 6.80
CA GLU A 32 9.79 16.86 8.17
C GLU A 32 9.10 18.25 8.14
N ASP A 33 9.36 19.04 7.09
CA ASP A 33 8.72 20.35 6.82
C ASP A 33 7.21 20.27 6.49
N LEU A 34 6.70 19.13 6.03
CA LEU A 34 5.29 18.94 5.66
C LEU A 34 4.51 18.07 6.64
N ASN A 35 5.18 17.44 7.61
CA ASN A 35 4.58 16.58 8.64
C ASN A 35 3.54 15.59 8.07
N LEU A 36 3.80 15.07 6.86
CA LEU A 36 2.95 14.09 6.19
C LEU A 36 3.28 12.72 6.76
N HIS A 37 2.63 12.35 7.88
CA HIS A 37 2.39 10.94 8.14
C HIS A 37 1.58 10.39 6.97
N ASN A 38 2.24 9.67 6.07
CA ASN A 38 1.60 9.10 4.90
C ASN A 38 0.68 7.95 5.33
N ASP A 39 -0.53 8.32 5.77
CA ASP A 39 -1.64 7.40 6.05
C ASP A 39 -2.23 6.81 4.77
N PHE A 40 -1.64 7.09 3.60
CA PHE A 40 -2.07 6.55 2.31
C PHE A 40 -1.04 5.58 1.76
N LEU A 41 -1.55 4.46 1.23
CA LEU A 41 -0.82 3.51 0.43
C LEU A 41 -1.12 3.75 -1.05
N LEU A 42 -0.08 3.98 -1.85
CA LEU A 42 -0.17 3.81 -3.30
C LEU A 42 0.18 2.35 -3.65
N TRP A 43 -0.62 1.73 -4.50
CA TRP A 43 -0.30 0.42 -5.05
C TRP A 43 -0.82 0.27 -6.48
N VAL A 44 -0.19 -0.62 -7.25
CA VAL A 44 -0.57 -0.88 -8.66
C VAL A 44 -1.17 -2.28 -8.76
N GLU A 45 -2.42 -2.38 -9.21
CA GLU A 45 -3.15 -3.64 -9.34
C GLU A 45 -2.59 -4.49 -10.48
N ASP A 46 -2.35 -5.77 -10.20
CA ASP A 46 -1.75 -6.69 -11.18
C ASP A 46 -2.66 -6.92 -12.38
N LYS A 47 -3.98 -6.99 -12.15
CA LYS A 47 -4.96 -7.37 -13.16
C LYS A 47 -5.03 -6.39 -14.34
N ASP A 48 -5.07 -5.10 -14.05
CA ASP A 48 -5.32 -4.04 -15.04
C ASP A 48 -4.29 -2.91 -15.02
N GLN A 49 -3.26 -3.04 -14.17
CA GLN A 49 -2.18 -2.05 -14.01
C GLN A 49 -2.69 -0.67 -13.56
N SER A 50 -3.88 -0.60 -12.97
CA SER A 50 -4.42 0.63 -12.41
C SER A 50 -3.73 0.99 -11.10
N ALA A 51 -3.54 2.29 -10.87
CA ALA A 51 -2.93 2.82 -9.66
C ALA A 51 -4.02 3.20 -8.66
N HIS A 52 -3.89 2.72 -7.44
CA HIS A 52 -4.82 2.94 -6.34
C HIS A 52 -4.14 3.66 -5.19
N MET A 53 -4.76 4.74 -4.71
CA MET A 53 -4.37 5.41 -3.47
C MET A 53 -5.44 5.10 -2.41
N THR A 54 -5.04 4.41 -1.34
CA THR A 54 -5.95 3.90 -0.31
C THR A 54 -5.49 4.32 1.08
N ASP A 55 -6.41 4.79 1.90
CA ASP A 55 -6.15 5.10 3.32
C ASP A 55 -5.82 3.82 4.09
N MET A 56 -4.64 3.78 4.70
CA MET A 56 -4.09 2.68 5.50
C MET A 56 -4.95 2.34 6.72
N SER A 57 -5.72 3.30 7.25
CA SER A 57 -6.66 3.04 8.36
C SER A 57 -7.88 2.22 7.92
N SER A 58 -8.15 2.14 6.61
CA SER A 58 -9.31 1.47 6.02
C SER A 58 -9.02 0.09 5.44
N ILE A 59 -7.75 -0.30 5.38
CA ILE A 59 -7.29 -1.54 4.74
C ILE A 59 -6.38 -2.36 5.67
N ASN A 60 -6.22 -3.63 5.33
CA ASN A 60 -5.12 -4.45 5.81
C ASN A 60 -4.32 -4.94 4.60
N ILE A 61 -3.01 -5.10 4.75
CA ILE A 61 -2.15 -5.63 3.69
C ILE A 61 -1.35 -6.83 4.17
N ARG A 62 -1.09 -7.76 3.25
CA ARG A 62 -0.27 -8.95 3.48
C ARG A 62 0.78 -9.07 2.39
N LYS A 63 2.05 -9.27 2.77
CA LYS A 63 3.13 -9.59 1.83
C LYS A 63 2.93 -11.02 1.28
N ILE A 64 3.04 -11.19 -0.03
CA ILE A 64 2.83 -12.48 -0.70
C ILE A 64 4.16 -13.20 -0.95
N THR A 65 5.25 -12.46 -1.10
CA THR A 65 6.59 -12.99 -1.44
C THR A 65 7.68 -12.25 -0.69
#